data_AF-A0A1A9ANW5-F1
#
_entry.id   AF-A0A1A9ANW5-F1
#
_cell.length_a   1.000
_cell.length_b   1.000
_cell.length_c   1.000
_cell.angle_alpha   90.00
_cell.angle_beta   90.00
_cell.angle_gamma   90.00
#
_symmetry.space_group_name_H-M   'P 1'
#
loop_
_entity.id
_entity.type
_entity.pdbx_description
1 polymer ?
#
loop_
_entity_poly.entity_id
_entity_poly.type
_entity_poly.pdbx_seq_one_letter_code
_entity_poly.pdbx_strand_id
1 'polypeptide(L)'
;MAVAKVCMKQGNANPSEQFNHVEKKTRILSVAPWGEDPWGDSEKIAFRDDEFDLIVDKWVAFEERTKRDWQQIDDYELDEWKQLLFGTWLAVSLASDKSANDVNMLYSWHDMCQSLGSKRLNKNEEDNKILERIMKKLKYRALNKMIKNWDVEIEEFWRKIIQMKLEKNAEWANIVIENCNNWVKEQF
;
A
#
# COMPACT_ATOMS: atom_id res chain seq x y z
N MET A 1 -9.68 -22.08 34.45
CA MET A 1 -8.86 -21.40 33.42
C MET A 1 -9.26 -21.94 32.06
N ALA A 2 -10.06 -21.19 31.31
CA ALA A 2 -10.40 -21.51 29.93
C ALA A 2 -9.85 -20.38 29.06
N VAL A 3 -8.92 -20.72 28.18
CA VAL A 3 -8.32 -19.81 27.20
C VAL A 3 -9.36 -19.58 26.11
N ALA A 4 -9.90 -18.37 26.01
CA ALA A 4 -10.79 -17.99 24.93
C ALA A 4 -9.98 -17.92 23.61
N LYS A 5 -10.10 -18.95 22.78
CA LYS A 5 -9.75 -18.89 21.35
C LYS A 5 -10.85 -18.07 20.66
N VAL A 6 -10.56 -16.81 20.37
CA VAL A 6 -11.42 -15.97 19.52
C VAL A 6 -10.73 -15.77 18.17
N CYS A 7 -11.57 -15.75 17.13
CA CYS A 7 -11.29 -15.67 15.68
C CYS A 7 -11.14 -17.00 14.93
N MET A 8 -12.26 -17.74 14.82
CA MET A 8 -12.52 -18.53 13.61
C MET A 8 -12.92 -17.59 12.48
N LYS A 9 -12.11 -17.58 11.40
CA LYS A 9 -12.41 -16.91 10.12
C LYS A 9 -13.76 -17.41 9.59
N GLN A 10 -14.74 -16.50 9.48
CA GLN A 10 -15.80 -16.65 8.48
C GLN A 10 -15.23 -16.24 7.13
N GLY A 11 -15.44 -17.10 6.13
CA GLY A 11 -14.89 -16.96 4.80
C GLY A 11 -15.38 -15.70 4.12
N ASN A 12 -14.45 -14.79 3.85
CA ASN A 12 -14.51 -13.87 2.74
C ASN A 12 -13.35 -14.21 1.82
N ALA A 13 -13.64 -14.29 0.52
CA ALA A 13 -12.65 -14.54 -0.52
C ALA A 13 -11.42 -13.64 -0.29
N ASN A 14 -10.26 -14.27 -0.30
CA ASN A 14 -9.01 -13.61 0.02
C ASN A 14 -8.67 -12.68 -1.16
N PRO A 15 -8.32 -11.39 -0.97
CA PRO A 15 -7.92 -10.51 -2.08
C PRO A 15 -6.73 -11.06 -2.86
N SER A 16 -5.93 -11.92 -2.21
CA SER A 16 -4.89 -12.69 -2.90
C SER A 16 -5.45 -13.53 -4.06
N GLU A 17 -6.66 -14.07 -3.99
CA GLU A 17 -7.28 -14.85 -5.07
C GLU A 17 -7.64 -14.03 -6.30
N GLN A 18 -7.87 -12.71 -6.18
CA GLN A 18 -8.11 -11.83 -7.34
C GLN A 18 -6.82 -11.44 -8.08
N PHE A 19 -5.66 -11.50 -7.42
CA PHE A 19 -4.35 -11.24 -8.03
C PHE A 19 -3.54 -12.53 -8.34
N ASN A 20 -3.97 -13.70 -7.86
CA ASN A 20 -3.23 -14.97 -7.90
C ASN A 20 -3.31 -15.75 -9.23
N HIS A 21 -3.66 -15.12 -10.36
CA HIS A 21 -3.56 -15.82 -11.65
C HIS A 21 -2.15 -15.86 -12.26
N VAL A 22 -1.12 -15.47 -11.51
CA VAL A 22 0.29 -15.62 -11.91
C VAL A 22 0.96 -16.62 -10.99
N GLU A 23 1.24 -17.81 -11.53
CA GLU A 23 1.83 -18.94 -10.82
C GLU A 23 3.07 -18.55 -9.99
N LYS A 24 3.02 -18.88 -8.70
CA LYS A 24 4.18 -18.90 -7.80
C LYS A 24 5.25 -19.85 -8.34
N LYS A 25 6.31 -19.29 -8.91
CA LYS A 25 7.63 -19.95 -8.96
C LYS A 25 8.73 -19.03 -8.42
N THR A 26 9.05 -19.30 -7.16
CA THR A 26 10.40 -19.39 -6.56
C THR A 26 11.36 -18.19 -6.56
N ARG A 27 11.88 -17.97 -5.34
CA ARG A 27 13.20 -17.46 -4.94
C ARG A 27 13.42 -15.95 -5.01
N ILE A 28 13.31 -15.36 -3.82
CA ILE A 28 14.26 -14.43 -3.18
C ILE A 28 15.25 -13.81 -4.18
N LEU A 29 14.97 -12.57 -4.57
CA LEU A 29 16.01 -11.64 -4.98
C LEU A 29 15.97 -10.49 -3.97
N SER A 30 16.89 -10.57 -3.02
CA SER A 30 17.38 -9.43 -2.25
C SER A 30 17.79 -8.33 -3.24
N VAL A 31 16.99 -7.29 -3.38
CA VAL A 31 17.33 -6.14 -4.22
C VAL A 31 18.26 -5.25 -3.40
N ALA A 32 19.49 -5.12 -3.90
CA ALA A 32 20.53 -4.25 -3.37
C ALA A 32 20.04 -2.80 -3.22
N PRO A 33 20.68 -1.97 -2.36
CA PRO A 33 20.43 -0.54 -2.33
C PRO A 33 20.67 0.00 -3.74
N TRP A 34 19.68 0.73 -4.30
CA TRP A 34 19.72 1.25 -5.66
C TRP A 34 20.92 2.19 -5.88
N GLY A 35 22.07 1.59 -6.21
CA GLY A 35 23.25 2.22 -6.76
C GLY A 35 23.25 2.02 -8.26
N GLU A 36 23.39 3.14 -8.97
CA GLU A 36 23.47 3.30 -10.43
C GLU A 36 22.15 3.09 -11.20
N ASP A 37 21.84 4.07 -12.05
CA ASP A 37 20.71 4.08 -12.97
C ASP A 37 20.83 2.86 -13.91
N PRO A 38 19.87 1.91 -13.92
CA PRO A 38 19.95 0.72 -14.76
C PRO A 38 19.90 1.02 -16.27
N TRP A 39 19.74 2.28 -16.66
CA TRP A 39 19.32 2.67 -17.99
C TRP A 39 20.13 3.83 -18.57
N GLY A 40 21.43 3.59 -18.77
CA GLY A 40 22.37 4.52 -19.38
C GLY A 40 21.92 5.19 -20.69
N ASP A 41 22.65 6.24 -21.06
CA ASP A 41 22.32 7.22 -22.11
C ASP A 41 21.78 6.61 -23.41
N SER A 42 20.49 6.82 -23.71
CA SER A 42 19.88 6.47 -25.00
C SER A 42 19.78 7.68 -25.92
N GLU A 43 20.21 7.53 -27.18
CA GLU A 43 20.09 8.56 -28.23
C GLU A 43 18.62 9.01 -28.46
N LYS A 44 18.40 10.33 -28.55
CA LYS A 44 17.08 10.93 -28.77
C LYS A 44 16.75 11.00 -30.26
N ILE A 45 15.64 10.41 -30.67
CA ILE A 45 15.10 10.53 -32.04
C ILE A 45 13.80 11.35 -31.98
N ALA A 46 13.63 12.32 -32.88
CA ALA A 46 12.42 13.15 -32.95
C ALA A 46 11.18 12.30 -33.34
N PHE A 47 10.03 12.63 -32.74
CA PHE A 47 8.74 12.04 -33.10
C PHE A 47 8.20 12.62 -34.41
N ARG A 48 7.41 11.82 -35.13
CA ARG A 48 6.41 12.37 -36.04
C ARG A 48 5.20 12.83 -35.24
N ASP A 49 4.47 13.83 -35.72
CA ASP A 49 3.35 14.44 -34.97
C ASP A 49 2.26 13.41 -34.60
N ASP A 50 1.93 12.49 -35.51
CA ASP A 50 0.97 11.40 -35.30
C ASP A 50 1.42 10.38 -34.22
N GLU A 51 2.72 10.09 -34.20
CA GLU A 51 3.34 9.20 -33.22
C GLU A 51 3.40 9.85 -31.83
N PHE A 52 3.63 11.16 -31.78
CA PHE A 52 3.65 11.93 -30.55
C PHE A 52 2.26 11.98 -29.91
N ASP A 53 1.21 12.27 -30.69
CA ASP A 53 -0.17 12.30 -30.20
C ASP A 53 -0.59 10.96 -29.59
N LEU A 54 -0.26 9.84 -30.26
CA LEU A 54 -0.55 8.50 -29.74
C LEU A 54 0.15 8.21 -28.40
N ILE A 55 1.38 8.70 -28.22
CA ILE A 55 2.13 8.53 -26.97
C ILE A 55 1.58 9.41 -25.87
N VAL A 56 1.15 10.63 -26.18
CA VAL A 56 0.47 11.51 -25.24
C VAL A 56 -0.82 10.85 -24.76
N ASP A 57 -1.64 10.31 -25.65
CA ASP A 57 -2.88 9.61 -25.29
C ASP A 57 -2.63 8.41 -24.38
N LYS A 58 -1.65 7.56 -24.73
CA LYS A 58 -1.23 6.42 -23.88
C LYS A 58 -0.75 6.88 -22.51
N TRP A 59 0.02 7.97 -22.45
CA TRP A 59 0.50 8.53 -21.21
C TRP A 59 -0.63 9.06 -20.33
N VAL A 60 -1.58 9.80 -20.90
CA VAL A 60 -2.73 10.33 -20.16
C VAL A 60 -3.55 9.19 -19.56
N ALA A 61 -3.87 8.17 -20.37
CA ALA A 61 -4.61 7.00 -19.90
C ALA A 61 -3.86 6.25 -18.77
N PHE A 62 -2.54 6.11 -18.91
CA PHE A 62 -1.69 5.51 -17.87
C PHE A 62 -1.67 6.34 -16.58
N GLU A 63 -1.55 7.66 -16.69
CA GLU A 63 -1.50 8.56 -15.54
C GLU A 63 -2.81 8.55 -14.74
N GLU A 64 -3.95 8.55 -15.42
CA GLU A 64 -5.26 8.45 -14.78
C GLU A 64 -5.46 7.11 -14.08
N ARG A 65 -5.10 6.01 -14.74
CA ARG A 65 -5.19 4.66 -14.16
C ARG A 65 -4.29 4.53 -12.94
N THR A 66 -3.05 4.99 -13.03
CA THR A 66 -2.07 4.98 -11.94
C THR A 66 -2.61 5.68 -10.69
N LYS A 67 -3.17 6.88 -10.85
CA LYS A 67 -3.76 7.63 -9.73
C LYS A 67 -4.93 6.87 -9.10
N ARG A 68 -5.77 6.25 -9.93
CA ARG A 68 -6.91 5.46 -9.48
C ARG A 68 -6.48 4.22 -8.70
N ASP A 69 -5.57 3.42 -9.25
CA ASP A 69 -5.05 2.20 -8.61
C ASP A 69 -4.41 2.54 -7.26
N TRP A 70 -3.62 3.62 -7.22
CA TRP A 70 -2.96 4.06 -6.00
C TRP A 70 -3.95 4.49 -4.91
N GLN A 71 -4.96 5.28 -5.27
CA GLN A 71 -6.01 5.70 -4.35
C GLN A 71 -6.82 4.49 -3.84
N GLN A 72 -7.14 3.53 -4.73
CA GLN A 72 -7.86 2.31 -4.33
C GLN A 72 -7.10 1.49 -3.29
N ILE A 73 -5.77 1.39 -3.42
CA ILE A 73 -4.93 0.69 -2.45
C ILE A 73 -4.95 1.42 -1.10
N ASP A 74 -4.83 2.75 -1.10
CA ASP A 74 -4.86 3.55 0.12
C ASP A 74 -6.24 3.47 0.82
N ASP A 75 -7.34 3.46 0.05
CA ASP A 75 -8.70 3.34 0.56
C ASP A 75 -8.95 1.94 1.17
N TYR A 76 -8.49 0.89 0.49
CA TYR A 76 -8.58 -0.49 0.98
C TYR A 76 -7.80 -0.66 2.29
N GLU A 77 -6.56 -0.16 2.34
CA GLU A 77 -5.76 -0.16 3.57
C GLU A 77 -6.47 0.57 4.72
N LEU A 78 -7.09 1.72 4.44
CA LEU A 78 -7.80 2.49 5.45
C LEU A 78 -9.02 1.74 6.01
N ASP A 79 -9.75 1.02 5.16
CA ASP A 79 -10.91 0.25 5.59
C ASP A 79 -10.50 -0.93 6.48
N GLU A 80 -9.46 -1.68 6.09
CA GLU A 80 -8.91 -2.76 6.93
C GLU A 80 -8.46 -2.25 8.30
N TRP A 81 -7.81 -1.08 8.35
CA TRP A 81 -7.40 -0.45 9.60
C TRP A 81 -8.60 -0.07 10.47
N LYS A 82 -9.64 0.55 9.90
CA LYS A 82 -10.85 0.91 10.64
C LYS A 82 -11.54 -0.32 11.22
N GLN A 83 -11.65 -1.39 10.44
CA GLN A 83 -12.27 -2.63 10.89
C GLN A 83 -11.47 -3.29 12.02
N LEU A 84 -10.14 -3.38 11.87
CA LEU A 84 -9.27 -3.93 12.90
C LEU A 84 -9.36 -3.12 14.20
N LEU A 85 -9.20 -1.80 14.10
CA LEU A 85 -9.23 -0.91 15.25
C LEU A 85 -10.58 -1.01 15.98
N PHE A 86 -11.68 -0.84 15.26
CA PHE A 86 -13.01 -0.94 15.85
C PHE A 86 -13.29 -2.31 16.45
N GLY A 87 -12.88 -3.39 15.76
CA GLY A 87 -13.03 -4.76 16.25
C GLY A 87 -12.26 -5.01 17.55
N THR A 88 -11.01 -4.53 17.65
CA THR A 88 -10.21 -4.61 18.87
C THR A 88 -10.87 -3.87 20.03
N TRP A 89 -11.30 -2.63 19.81
CA TRP A 89 -11.96 -1.83 20.84
C TRP A 89 -13.25 -2.50 21.34
N LEU A 90 -14.07 -3.02 20.43
CA LEU A 90 -15.31 -3.70 20.76
C LEU A 90 -15.05 -4.98 21.57
N ALA A 91 -14.07 -5.78 21.16
CA ALA A 91 -13.72 -7.03 21.84
C ALA A 91 -13.27 -6.78 23.29
N VAL A 92 -12.43 -5.76 23.52
CA VAL A 92 -12.00 -5.37 24.87
C VAL A 92 -13.18 -4.84 25.68
N SER A 93 -13.96 -3.91 25.11
CA SER A 93 -15.11 -3.31 25.79
C SER A 93 -16.16 -4.33 26.24
N LEU A 94 -16.31 -5.44 25.50
CA LEU A 94 -17.21 -6.54 25.87
C LEU A 94 -16.61 -7.49 26.92
N ALA A 95 -15.29 -7.59 26.99
CA ALA A 95 -14.57 -8.47 27.91
C ALA A 95 -14.22 -7.80 29.25
N SER A 96 -14.18 -6.47 29.30
CA SER A 96 -13.94 -5.70 30.52
C SER A 96 -15.15 -5.79 31.47
N ASP A 97 -14.91 -6.32 32.68
CA ASP A 97 -15.93 -6.31 33.74
C ASP A 97 -16.20 -4.86 34.16
N LYS A 98 -17.47 -4.46 34.15
CA LYS A 98 -17.99 -3.10 34.42
C LYS A 98 -17.42 -2.48 35.70
N SER A 99 -16.23 -1.89 35.65
CA SER A 99 -15.62 -1.24 36.80
C SER A 99 -14.77 -0.03 36.38
N ALA A 100 -15.31 1.15 36.72
CA ALA A 100 -14.66 2.41 37.07
C ALA A 100 -13.63 3.07 36.13
N ASN A 101 -13.13 2.44 35.07
CA ASN A 101 -11.98 2.96 34.29
C ASN A 101 -12.24 3.13 32.78
N ASP A 102 -13.49 3.02 32.34
CA ASP A 102 -13.92 3.12 30.92
C ASP A 102 -13.41 4.40 30.23
N VAL A 103 -13.32 5.51 30.99
CA VAL A 103 -12.84 6.79 30.50
C VAL A 103 -11.34 6.72 30.16
N ASN A 104 -10.52 6.12 31.01
CA ASN A 104 -9.08 5.95 30.76
C ASN A 104 -8.81 4.94 29.64
N MET A 105 -9.63 3.88 29.54
CA MET A 105 -9.59 2.94 28.43
C MET A 105 -9.90 3.64 27.09
N LEU A 106 -10.95 4.48 27.06
CA LEU A 106 -11.29 5.25 25.86
C LEU A 106 -10.21 6.27 25.48
N TYR A 107 -9.62 6.99 26.45
CA TYR A 107 -8.55 7.94 26.16
C TYR A 107 -7.29 7.25 25.63
N SER A 108 -6.83 6.18 26.28
CA SER A 108 -5.66 5.43 25.80
C SER A 108 -5.88 4.81 24.42
N TRP A 109 -7.09 4.32 24.15
CA TRP A 109 -7.49 3.85 22.82
C TRP A 109 -7.44 4.96 21.77
N HIS A 110 -8.02 6.11 22.08
CA HIS A 110 -8.05 7.26 21.20
C HIS A 110 -6.63 7.75 20.88
N ASP A 111 -5.76 7.85 21.88
CA ASP A 111 -4.38 8.29 21.72
C ASP A 111 -3.59 7.32 20.82
N MET A 112 -3.78 6.02 21.00
CA MET A 112 -3.19 5.01 20.13
C MET A 112 -3.68 5.17 18.67
N CYS A 113 -4.99 5.30 18.47
CA CYS A 113 -5.58 5.52 17.15
C CYS A 113 -5.05 6.80 16.49
N GLN A 114 -4.96 7.90 17.23
CA GLN A 114 -4.46 9.17 16.73
C GLN A 114 -2.97 9.09 16.36
N SER A 115 -2.17 8.42 17.18
CA SER A 115 -0.75 8.18 16.91
C SER A 115 -0.54 7.35 15.63
N LEU A 116 -1.28 6.25 15.48
CA LEU A 116 -1.24 5.41 14.27
C LEU A 116 -1.74 6.17 13.04
N GLY A 117 -2.84 6.92 13.17
CA GLY A 117 -3.38 7.75 12.09
C GLY A 117 -2.38 8.80 11.60
N SER A 118 -1.69 9.47 12.51
CA SER A 118 -0.66 10.47 12.18
C SER A 118 0.53 9.82 11.46
N LYS A 119 0.99 8.66 11.93
CA LYS A 119 2.07 7.89 11.27
C LYS A 119 1.66 7.45 9.86
N ARG A 120 0.41 7.00 9.68
CA ARG A 120 -0.13 6.62 8.37
C ARG A 120 -0.15 7.79 7.40
N LEU A 121 -0.60 8.97 7.84
CA LEU A 121 -0.61 10.16 7.00
C LEU A 121 0.80 10.54 6.53
N ASN A 122 1.78 10.53 7.44
CA ASN A 122 3.18 10.79 7.07
C ASN A 122 3.72 9.75 6.08
N LYS A 123 3.44 8.46 6.30
CA LYS A 123 3.81 7.38 5.37
C LYS A 123 3.23 7.61 3.98
N ASN A 124 1.92 7.88 3.90
CA ASN A 124 1.25 8.07 2.61
C ASN A 124 1.77 9.31 1.87
N GLU A 125 2.09 10.37 2.60
CA GLU A 125 2.72 11.57 2.03
C GLU A 125 4.12 11.28 1.43
N GLU A 126 4.94 10.47 2.11
CA GLU A 126 6.23 10.02 1.58
C GLU A 126 6.07 9.13 0.33
N ASP A 127 5.15 8.17 0.39
CA ASP A 127 4.82 7.29 -0.72
C ASP A 127 4.30 8.10 -1.93
N ASN A 128 3.46 9.11 -1.72
CA ASN A 128 2.96 10.01 -2.77
C ASN A 128 4.08 10.83 -3.42
N LYS A 129 5.03 11.34 -2.63
CA LYS A 129 6.23 12.02 -3.14
C LYS A 129 7.10 11.10 -4.00
N ILE A 130 7.24 9.83 -3.61
CA ILE A 130 7.97 8.83 -4.39
C ILE A 130 7.24 8.57 -5.71
N LEU A 131 5.92 8.35 -5.66
CA LEU A 131 5.11 8.14 -6.86
C LEU A 131 5.22 9.33 -7.82
N GLU A 132 5.11 10.57 -7.32
CA GLU A 132 5.21 11.77 -8.15
C GLU A 132 6.57 11.87 -8.86
N ARG A 133 7.67 11.57 -8.15
CA ARG A 133 9.01 11.53 -8.75
C ARG A 133 9.12 10.45 -9.83
N ILE A 134 8.57 9.27 -9.59
CA ILE A 134 8.57 8.18 -10.56
C ILE A 134 7.76 8.58 -11.80
N MET A 135 6.55 9.11 -11.61
CA MET A 135 5.68 9.55 -12.70
C MET A 135 6.33 10.65 -13.54
N LYS A 136 7.00 11.63 -12.92
CA LYS A 136 7.75 12.67 -13.65
C LYS A 136 8.88 12.08 -14.50
N LYS A 137 9.65 11.14 -13.95
CA LYS A 137 10.72 10.45 -14.69
C LYS A 137 10.18 9.65 -15.87
N LEU A 138 9.13 8.86 -15.66
CA LEU A 138 8.50 8.07 -16.71
C LEU A 138 7.90 8.96 -17.81
N LYS A 139 7.24 10.07 -17.44
CA LYS A 139 6.70 11.06 -18.38
C LYS A 139 7.79 11.61 -19.29
N TYR A 140 8.91 12.03 -18.69
CA TYR A 140 10.05 12.52 -19.45
C TYR A 140 10.54 11.47 -20.46
N ARG A 141 10.68 10.21 -20.05
CA ARG A 141 11.13 9.13 -20.94
C ARG A 141 10.14 8.85 -22.07
N ALA A 142 8.84 8.82 -21.77
CA ALA A 142 7.78 8.63 -22.75
C ALA A 142 7.82 9.72 -23.83
N LEU A 143 7.84 10.99 -23.40
CA LEU A 143 7.82 12.15 -24.30
C LEU A 143 9.16 12.41 -25.02
N ASN A 144 10.23 11.69 -24.68
CA ASN A 144 11.54 11.77 -25.35
C ASN A 144 11.89 10.51 -26.15
N LYS A 145 10.92 9.63 -26.44
CA LYS A 145 11.13 8.38 -27.22
C LYS A 145 12.14 7.41 -26.61
N MET A 146 12.34 7.50 -25.30
CA MET A 146 13.26 6.63 -24.57
C MET A 146 12.61 5.29 -24.20
N ILE A 147 11.29 5.15 -24.43
CA ILE A 147 10.53 3.92 -24.21
C ILE A 147 10.41 3.20 -25.55
N LYS A 148 11.01 2.00 -25.64
CA LYS A 148 10.96 1.18 -26.85
C LYS A 148 9.77 0.23 -26.84
N ASN A 149 9.42 -0.29 -25.67
CA ASN A 149 8.27 -1.17 -25.47
C ASN A 149 7.45 -0.72 -24.26
N TRP A 150 6.28 -0.14 -24.52
CA TRP A 150 5.38 0.36 -23.48
C TRP A 150 4.94 -0.74 -22.49
N ASP A 151 4.58 -1.91 -22.98
CA ASP A 151 4.04 -2.98 -22.13
C ASP A 151 5.11 -3.55 -21.19
N VAL A 152 6.36 -3.64 -21.65
CA VAL A 152 7.45 -4.14 -20.81
C VAL A 152 7.99 -3.04 -19.90
N GLU A 153 8.20 -1.84 -20.42
CA GLU A 153 8.92 -0.80 -19.66
C GLU A 153 8.01 0.03 -18.75
N ILE A 154 6.72 0.18 -19.09
CA ILE A 154 5.76 0.94 -18.29
C ILE A 154 4.86 0.01 -17.49
N GLU A 155 4.20 -0.95 -18.12
CA GLU A 155 3.21 -1.79 -17.42
C GLU A 155 3.87 -2.76 -16.43
N GLU A 156 4.96 -3.44 -16.80
CA GLU A 156 5.69 -4.31 -15.87
C GLU A 156 6.32 -3.51 -14.72
N PHE A 157 6.82 -2.31 -15.01
CA PHE A 157 7.36 -1.42 -14.01
C PHE A 157 6.29 -0.93 -13.03
N TRP A 158 5.09 -0.59 -13.54
CA TRP A 158 3.94 -0.24 -12.72
C TRP A 158 3.52 -1.39 -11.80
N ARG A 159 3.46 -2.62 -12.31
CA ARG A 159 3.17 -3.80 -11.49
C ARG A 159 4.15 -3.97 -10.33
N LYS A 160 5.45 -3.75 -10.57
CA LYS A 160 6.47 -3.80 -9.52
C LYS A 160 6.25 -2.73 -8.45
N ILE A 161 5.89 -1.51 -8.85
CA ILE A 161 5.58 -0.42 -7.91
C ILE A 161 4.37 -0.77 -7.03
N ILE A 162 3.30 -1.27 -7.65
CA ILE A 162 2.10 -1.71 -6.94
C ILE A 162 2.44 -2.82 -5.94
N GLN A 163 3.22 -3.82 -6.36
CA GLN A 163 3.64 -4.91 -5.48
C GLN A 163 4.41 -4.38 -4.27
N MET A 164 5.37 -3.47 -4.47
CA MET A 164 6.13 -2.86 -3.36
C MET A 164 5.23 -2.07 -2.40
N LYS A 165 4.24 -1.34 -2.92
CA LYS A 165 3.25 -0.61 -2.09
C LYS A 165 2.42 -1.59 -1.24
N LEU A 166 1.96 -2.68 -1.83
CA LEU A 166 1.20 -3.71 -1.12
C LEU A 166 2.04 -4.42 -0.03
N GLU A 167 3.30 -4.74 -0.33
CA GLU A 167 4.22 -5.33 0.65
C GLU A 167 4.46 -4.41 1.85
N LYS A 168 4.75 -3.12 1.59
CA LYS A 168 4.86 -2.11 2.65
C LYS A 168 3.56 -1.95 3.45
N ASN A 169 2.40 -2.00 2.80
CA ASN A 169 1.10 -1.92 3.48
C ASN A 169 0.87 -3.13 4.38
N ALA A 170 1.29 -4.32 3.97
CA ALA A 170 1.23 -5.53 4.79
C ALA A 170 2.16 -5.44 6.02
N GLU A 171 3.37 -4.90 5.86
CA GLU A 171 4.27 -4.60 7.00
C GLU A 171 3.62 -3.62 7.98
N TRP A 172 2.97 -2.58 7.45
CA TRP A 172 2.24 -1.61 8.27
C TRP A 172 1.04 -2.21 8.99
N ALA A 173 0.29 -3.11 8.35
CA ALA A 173 -0.80 -3.83 9.00
C ALA A 173 -0.31 -4.62 10.22
N ASN A 174 0.88 -5.25 10.14
CA ASN A 174 1.48 -5.93 11.29
C ASN A 174 1.80 -4.97 12.44
N ILE A 175 2.30 -3.77 12.15
CA ILE A 175 2.56 -2.74 13.18
C ILE A 175 1.24 -2.35 13.87
N VAL A 176 0.15 -2.16 13.13
CA VAL A 176 -1.15 -1.84 13.72
C VAL A 176 -1.67 -2.97 14.60
N ILE A 177 -1.57 -4.21 14.12
CA ILE A 177 -1.95 -5.41 14.88
C ILE A 177 -1.15 -5.48 16.19
N GLU A 178 0.16 -5.22 16.15
CA GLU A 178 1.01 -5.23 17.34
C GLU A 178 0.60 -4.15 18.35
N ASN A 179 0.34 -2.92 17.88
CA ASN A 179 -0.13 -1.83 18.74
C ASN A 179 -1.50 -2.18 19.37
N CYS A 180 -2.42 -2.73 18.59
CA CYS A 180 -3.72 -3.21 19.09
C CYS A 180 -3.54 -4.28 20.18
N ASN A 181 -2.68 -5.28 19.94
CA ASN A 181 -2.42 -6.35 20.91
C ASN A 181 -1.75 -5.82 22.19
N ASN A 182 -0.85 -4.85 22.08
CA ASN A 182 -0.22 -4.23 23.24
C ASN A 182 -1.23 -3.43 24.05
N TRP A 183 -2.08 -2.63 23.39
CA TRP A 183 -3.16 -1.92 24.05
C TRP A 183 -4.14 -2.86 24.77
N VAL A 184 -4.53 -3.98 24.14
CA VAL A 184 -5.37 -5.01 24.77
C VAL A 184 -4.73 -5.53 26.07
N LYS A 185 -3.43 -5.84 26.06
CA LYS A 185 -2.71 -6.32 27.25
C LYS A 185 -2.64 -5.27 28.37
N GLU A 186 -2.70 -3.99 28.05
CA GLU A 186 -2.71 -2.93 29.07
C GLU A 186 -4.07 -2.82 29.78
N GLN A 187 -5.13 -3.42 29.23
CA GLN A 187 -6.48 -3.38 29.81
C GLN A 187 -6.78 -4.54 30.78
N PHE A 188 -5.93 -5.58 30.86
CA PHE A 188 -6.13 -6.79 31.66
C PHE A 188 -4.87 -7.18 32.43
#